data_AF-A0A1Y4GVU0-F1
#
_entry.id   AF-A0A1Y4GVU0-F1
#
_cell.length_a   1.000
_cell.length_b   1.000
_cell.length_c   1.000
_cell.angle_alpha   90.00
_cell.angle_beta   90.00
_cell.angle_gamma   90.00
#
_symmetry.space_group_name_H-M   'P 1'
#
loop_
_entity.id
_entity.type
_entity.pdbx_description
1 polymer ?
#
loop_
_entity_poly.entity_id
_entity_poly.type
_entity_poly.pdbx_seq_one_letter_code
_entity_poly.pdbx_strand_id
1 'polypeptide(L)' 'MNYTKEQLDDAMRESVKRENDLVQEYRRTHQIPSRGIISTPEIDAERAEQKRLFGEYCKLFKDSREK' A
#
# COMPACT_ATOMS: atom_id res chain seq x y z
N MET A 1 -2.85 -18.39 -0.41
CA MET A 1 -1.55 -18.33 -1.11
C MET A 1 -0.50 -18.06 -0.06
N ASN A 2 0.57 -18.85 0.01
CA ASN A 2 1.69 -18.56 0.92
C ASN A 2 2.68 -17.67 0.16
N TYR A 3 2.62 -16.37 0.40
CA TYR A 3 3.62 -15.43 -0.12
C TYR A 3 4.90 -15.54 0.71
N THR A 4 6.06 -15.44 0.07
CA THR A 4 7.33 -15.25 0.78
C THR A 4 7.42 -13.81 1.30
N LYS A 5 8.33 -13.56 2.25
CA LYS A 5 8.58 -12.21 2.75
C LYS A 5 8.97 -11.25 1.62
N GLU A 6 9.87 -11.68 0.74
CA GLU A 6 10.34 -10.87 -0.39
C GLU A 6 9.20 -10.52 -1.35
N GLN A 7 8.29 -11.48 -1.63
CA GLN A 7 7.11 -11.22 -2.47
C GLN A 7 6.16 -10.20 -1.85
N LEU A 8 5.99 -10.21 -0.53
CA LEU A 8 5.17 -9.22 0.18
C LEU A 8 5.84 -7.84 0.19
N ASP A 9 7.15 -7.79 0.38
CA ASP A 9 7.93 -6.54 0.37
C ASP A 9 7.90 -5.87 -1.02
N ASP A 10 8.04 -6.67 -2.09
CA ASP A 10 7.95 -6.17 -3.48
C ASP A 10 6.53 -5.68 -3.80
N ALA A 11 5.50 -6.46 -3.47
CA ALA A 11 4.11 -6.07 -3.68
C ALA A 11 3.73 -4.79 -2.90
N MET A 12 4.22 -4.66 -1.67
CA MET A 12 4.02 -3.46 -0.85
C MET A 12 4.69 -2.25 -1.49
N ARG A 13 5.95 -2.39 -1.93
CA ARG A 13 6.69 -1.31 -2.59
C ARG A 13 5.98 -0.85 -3.86
N GLU A 14 5.50 -1.77 -4.67
CA GLU A 14 4.76 -1.44 -5.89
C GLU A 14 3.45 -0.70 -5.59
N SER A 15 2.67 -1.16 -4.60
CA SER A 15 1.42 -0.51 -4.21
C SER A 15 1.64 0.91 -3.66
N VAL A 16 2.65 1.10 -2.80
CA VAL A 16 3.02 2.44 -2.30
C VAL A 16 3.49 3.35 -3.43
N LYS A 17 4.21 2.82 -4.43
CA LYS A 17 4.61 3.60 -5.61
C LYS A 17 3.37 4.05 -6.41
N ARG A 18 2.42 3.14 -6.68
CA ARG A 18 1.18 3.48 -7.40
C ARG A 18 0.35 4.52 -6.65
N GLU A 19 0.18 4.38 -5.33
CA GLU A 19 -0.49 5.41 -4.52
C GLU A 19 0.18 6.77 -4.66
N ASN A 20 1.51 6.83 -4.55
CA ASN A 20 2.25 8.08 -4.68
C ASN A 20 2.11 8.73 -6.05
N ASP A 21 2.14 7.94 -7.12
CA ASP A 21 1.95 8.43 -8.49
C ASP A 21 0.54 9.04 -8.66
N LEU A 22 -0.51 8.35 -8.17
CA LEU A 22 -1.89 8.84 -8.17
C LEU A 22 -2.05 10.13 -7.36
N VAL A 23 -1.46 10.18 -6.16
CA VAL A 23 -1.50 11.37 -5.29
C VAL A 23 -0.80 12.55 -5.94
N GLN A 24 0.37 12.34 -6.58
CA GLN A 24 1.09 13.40 -7.27
C GLN A 24 0.33 13.93 -8.47
N GLU A 25 -0.26 13.04 -9.28
CA GLU A 25 -1.10 13.44 -10.41
C GLU A 25 -2.30 14.27 -9.96
N TYR A 26 -2.98 13.82 -8.90
CA TYR A 26 -4.13 14.53 -8.33
C TYR A 26 -3.75 15.92 -7.80
N ARG A 27 -2.62 16.03 -7.08
CA ARG A 27 -2.11 17.32 -6.58
C ARG A 27 -1.76 18.29 -7.71
N ARG A 28 -1.14 17.79 -8.78
CA ARG A 28 -0.76 18.60 -9.95
C ARG A 28 -1.97 19.21 -10.65
N THR A 29 -3.08 18.47 -10.69
CA THR A 29 -4.30 18.86 -11.42
C THR A 29 -5.25 19.70 -10.57
N HIS A 30 -5.27 19.54 -9.24
CA HIS A 30 -6.29 20.13 -8.37
C HIS A 30 -5.78 21.20 -7.37
N GLN A 31 -4.52 21.63 -7.44
CA GLN A 31 -3.91 22.64 -6.54
C GLN A 31 -4.22 22.40 -5.05
N ILE A 32 -4.14 21.13 -4.63
CA ILE A 32 -4.48 20.72 -3.26
C ILE A 32 -3.41 21.24 -2.29
N PRO A 33 -3.79 21.82 -1.14
CA PRO A 33 -2.84 22.21 -0.10
C PRO A 33 -1.94 21.04 0.31
N SER A 34 -0.69 21.33 0.71
CA SER A 34 0.29 20.29 1.08
C SER A 34 -0.26 19.26 2.09
N ARG A 35 -1.04 19.70 3.09
CA ARG A 35 -1.62 18.84 4.13
C ARG A 35 -3.02 18.28 3.81
N GLY A 36 -3.55 18.53 2.61
CA GLY A 36 -4.85 17.98 2.19
C GLY A 36 -4.79 16.46 2.06
N ILE A 37 -5.77 15.77 2.65
CA ILE A 37 -5.95 14.33 2.43
C ILE A 37 -6.67 14.16 1.10
N ILE A 38 -6.11 13.33 0.23
CA ILE A 38 -6.70 12.96 -1.05
C ILE A 38 -7.29 11.56 -0.90
N SER A 39 -8.57 11.44 -1.23
CA SER A 39 -9.33 10.19 -1.24
C SER A 39 -10.03 10.13 -2.58
N THR A 40 -9.49 9.29 -3.46
CA THR A 40 -10.13 8.87 -4.70
C THR A 40 -10.30 7.36 -4.64
N PRO A 41 -11.25 6.76 -5.38
CA PRO A 41 -11.46 5.32 -5.39
C PRO A 41 -10.17 4.51 -5.65
N GLU A 42 -9.29 5.00 -6.53
CA GLU A 42 -8.03 4.36 -6.89
C GLU A 42 -7.00 4.43 -5.77
N ILE A 43 -6.86 5.59 -5.12
CA ILE A 43 -5.97 5.78 -3.97
C ILE A 43 -6.44 4.93 -2.79
N ASP A 44 -7.75 4.89 -2.55
CA ASP A 44 -8.32 4.12 -1.45
C ASP A 44 -8.23 2.60 -1.73
N ALA A 45 -8.28 2.18 -3.00
CA ALA A 45 -8.02 0.80 -3.39
C ALA A 45 -6.56 0.39 -3.11
N GLU A 46 -5.57 1.23 -3.45
CA GLU A 46 -4.16 0.94 -3.12
C GLU A 46 -3.94 0.89 -1.59
N ARG A 47 -4.54 1.80 -0.82
CA ARG A 47 -4.48 1.76 0.65
C ARG A 47 -5.10 0.50 1.23
N ALA A 48 -6.22 0.04 0.67
CA ALA A 48 -6.85 -1.22 1.06
C ALA A 48 -5.94 -2.43 0.75
N GLU A 49 -5.26 -2.41 -0.39
CA GLU A 49 -4.30 -3.44 -0.78
C GLU A 49 -3.08 -3.46 0.14
N GLN A 50 -2.50 -2.29 0.47
CA GLN A 50 -1.41 -2.19 1.45
C GLN A 50 -1.83 -2.75 2.81
N LYS A 51 -3.05 -2.45 3.27
CA LYS A 51 -3.59 -3.00 4.52
C LYS A 51 -3.72 -4.53 4.45
N ARG A 52 -4.15 -5.07 3.31
CA ARG A 52 -4.23 -6.52 3.07
C ARG A 52 -2.83 -7.16 3.11
N LEU A 53 -1.87 -6.58 2.39
CA LEU A 53 -0.48 -7.05 2.34
C LEU A 53 0.19 -7.03 3.71
N PHE A 54 -0.05 -5.97 4.50
CA PHE A 54 0.42 -5.89 5.88
C PHE A 54 -0.19 -7.00 6.76
N GLY A 55 -1.47 -7.31 6.57
CA GLY A 55 -2.11 -8.45 7.22
C GLY A 55 -1.44 -9.79 6.92
N GLU A 56 -1.05 -10.03 5.66
CA GLU A 56 -0.30 -11.22 5.25
C GLU A 56 1.12 -11.23 5.85
N TYR A 57 1.80 -10.08 5.89
CA TYR A 57 3.10 -9.94 6.55
C TYR A 57 3.04 -10.31 8.04
N CYS A 58 2.00 -9.84 8.74
CA CYS A 58 1.78 -10.18 10.15
C CYS A 58 1.52 -11.68 10.36
N LYS A 59 0.81 -12.35 9.44
CA LYS A 59 0.60 -13.81 9.51
C LYS A 59 1.93 -14.54 9.33
N LEU A 60 2.70 -14.20 8.30
CA LEU A 60 4.01 -14.79 8.05
C LEU A 60 4.94 -14.66 9.26
N PHE A 61 4.93 -13.49 9.91
CA PHE A 61 5.73 -13.26 11.11
C PHE A 61 5.27 -14.12 12.30
N LYS A 62 3.96 -14.30 12.51
CA LYS A 62 3.43 -15.20 13.55
C LYS A 62 3.84 -16.65 13.30
N ASP A 63 3.66 -17.14 12.08
CA ASP A 63 4.03 -18.51 11.69
C ASP A 63 5.53 -18.76 11.86
N SER A 64 6.38 -17.73 11.67
CA SER A 64 7.83 -17.80 11.89
C SER A 64 8.24 -17.86 13.35
N ARG A 65 7.38 -17.44 14.28
CA ARG A 65 7.63 -17.45 15.74
C ARG A 65 7.14 -18.72 16.43
N GLU A 66 6.20 -19.45 15.82
CA GLU A 66 5.62 -20.69 16.34
C GLU A 66 6.37 -21.95 15.85
N LYS A 67 7.41 -21.78 15.03
CA LYS A 67 8.34 -22.82 14.59
C LYS A 67 9.65 -22.76 15.36
#